data_AF-A0A6F9BLZ4-F1
#
_entry.id   AF-A0A6F9BLZ4-F1
#
_cell.length_a   1.000
_cell.length_b   1.000
_cell.length_c   1.000
_cell.angle_alpha   90.00
_cell.angle_beta   90.00
_cell.angle_gamma   90.00
#
_symmetry.space_group_name_H-M   'P 1'
#
loop_
_entity.id
_entity.type
_entity.pdbx_description
1 polymer ?
#
loop_
_entity_poly.entity_id
_entity_poly.type
_entity_poly.pdbx_seq_one_letter_code
_entity_poly.pdbx_strand_id
1 'polypeptide(L)'
;MHGEVRAVVALPKSDLSLEECSSAFLLTGTQCVAKFNEEAKNTVTIYLGLFRLPQFSTDVLVTFNDPLSISPGSSSAVGIGEQQEDTEPWTLQDFQHLLQSLRLHDPGVFG
;
A
#
# COMPACT_ATOMS: atom_id res chain seq x y z
N MET A 1 17.44 7.55 -3.94
CA MET A 1 16.29 6.68 -3.68
C MET A 1 15.94 6.00 -4.99
N HIS A 2 16.08 4.68 -5.10
CA HIS A 2 15.69 3.94 -6.32
C HIS A 2 14.36 3.24 -6.01
N GLY A 3 13.34 3.55 -6.81
CA GLY A 3 12.04 2.89 -6.77
C GLY A 3 11.71 2.38 -8.17
N GLU A 4 11.07 1.22 -8.24
CA GLU A 4 10.69 0.58 -9.49
C GLU A 4 9.24 0.12 -9.41
N VAL A 5 8.46 0.45 -10.45
CA VAL A 5 7.11 -0.08 -10.63
C VAL A 5 7.24 -1.44 -11.30
N ARG A 6 6.73 -2.48 -10.65
CA ARG A 6 6.77 -3.86 -11.15
C ARG A 6 5.52 -4.21 -11.95
N ALA A 7 4.36 -3.78 -11.46
CA ALA A 7 3.08 -4.08 -12.10
C ALA A 7 2.07 -2.97 -11.86
N VAL A 8 1.18 -2.78 -12.83
CA VAL A 8 -0.01 -1.95 -12.73
C VAL A 8 -1.17 -2.74 -13.35
N VAL A 9 -2.22 -2.95 -12.58
CA VAL A 9 -3.40 -3.72 -12.99
C VAL A 9 -4.63 -2.86 -12.74
N ALA A 10 -5.49 -2.71 -13.75
CA ALA A 10 -6.78 -2.05 -13.56
C ALA A 10 -7.72 -2.96 -12.75
N LEU A 11 -8.42 -2.39 -11.77
CA LEU A 11 -9.42 -3.10 -10.99
C LEU A 11 -10.78 -2.95 -11.67
N PRO A 12 -11.49 -4.05 -12.00
CA PRO A 12 -12.82 -3.98 -12.58
C PRO A 12 -13.79 -3.30 -11.62
N LYS A 13 -14.63 -2.40 -12.12
CA LYS A 13 -15.66 -1.75 -11.29
C LYS A 13 -16.63 -2.74 -10.65
N SER A 14 -16.88 -3.89 -11.28
CA SER A 14 -17.72 -4.96 -10.73
C SER A 14 -17.20 -5.51 -9.40
N ASP A 15 -15.91 -5.34 -9.13
CA ASP A 15 -15.24 -5.94 -7.97
C ASP A 15 -15.11 -4.91 -6.83
N LEU A 16 -15.56 -3.67 -7.03
CA LEU A 16 -15.34 -2.55 -6.11
C LEU A 16 -16.65 -2.13 -5.45
N SER A 17 -16.59 -1.89 -4.15
CA SER A 17 -17.71 -1.30 -3.42
C SER A 17 -17.75 0.24 -3.46
N LEU A 18 -16.67 0.90 -3.90
CA LEU A 18 -16.60 2.35 -4.04
C LEU A 18 -17.19 2.78 -5.40
N GLU A 19 -18.50 2.89 -5.48
CA GLU A 19 -19.24 3.13 -6.73
C GLU A 19 -18.92 4.49 -7.37
N GLU A 20 -18.54 5.47 -6.57
CA GLU A 20 -18.25 6.82 -7.00
C GLU A 20 -16.91 6.93 -7.73
N CYS A 21 -16.06 5.90 -7.71
CA CYS A 21 -14.80 5.97 -8.43
C CYS A 21 -15.00 5.84 -9.96
N SER A 22 -14.30 6.66 -10.73
CA SER A 22 -14.30 6.59 -12.20
C SER A 22 -13.41 5.46 -12.71
N SER A 23 -12.33 5.15 -11.99
CA SER A 23 -11.39 4.07 -12.27
C SER A 23 -10.61 3.72 -11.00
N ALA A 24 -10.09 2.49 -10.95
CA ALA A 24 -9.19 2.08 -9.90
C ALA A 24 -8.07 1.17 -10.42
N PHE A 25 -6.93 1.19 -9.72
CA PHE A 25 -5.73 0.45 -10.11
C PHE A 25 -5.04 -0.15 -8.88
N LEU A 26 -4.52 -1.37 -9.05
CA LEU A 26 -3.56 -1.99 -8.15
C LEU A 26 -2.17 -1.84 -8.77
N LEU A 27 -1.25 -1.22 -8.04
CA LEU A 27 0.15 -1.08 -8.38
C LEU A 27 1.00 -1.85 -7.38
N THR A 28 2.01 -2.55 -7.89
CA THR A 28 3.05 -3.17 -7.06
C THR A 28 4.39 -2.59 -7.48
N GLY A 29 5.16 -2.15 -6.51
CA GLY A 29 6.51 -1.63 -6.73
C GLY A 29 7.45 -2.04 -5.62
N THR A 30 8.73 -1.80 -5.84
CA THR A 30 9.75 -1.92 -4.78
C THR A 30 10.46 -0.60 -4.58
N GLN A 31 10.75 -0.29 -3.32
CA GLN A 31 11.50 0.88 -2.96
C GLN A 31 12.69 0.48 -2.09
N CYS A 32 13.87 0.98 -2.47
CA CYS A 32 15.06 0.90 -1.64
C CYS A 32 15.08 2.14 -0.73
N VAL A 33 14.82 1.94 0.56
CA VAL A 33 14.77 2.98 1.57
C VAL A 33 15.96 2.84 2.51
N ALA A 34 16.78 3.88 2.60
CA ALA A 34 17.73 4.07 3.69
C ALA A 34 17.11 5.05 4.68
N LYS A 35 16.94 4.66 5.94
CA LYS A 35 16.49 5.57 6.99
C LYS A 35 17.70 6.40 7.44
N PHE A 36 17.55 7.71 7.62
CA PHE A 36 18.51 8.59 8.32
C PHE A 36 20.01 8.45 7.96
N ASN A 37 20.38 8.61 6.69
CA ASN A 37 21.79 8.66 6.28
C ASN A 37 22.61 7.39 6.65
N GLU A 38 21.94 6.29 6.97
CA GLU A 38 22.56 4.98 7.18
C GLU A 38 22.96 4.37 5.82
N GLU A 39 24.08 3.65 5.75
CA GLU A 39 24.43 2.83 4.56
C GLU A 39 23.48 1.61 4.40
N ALA A 40 22.73 1.30 5.46
CA ALA A 40 21.71 0.26 5.53
C ALA A 40 20.55 0.53 4.57
N LYS A 41 20.46 -0.27 3.51
CA LYS A 41 19.37 -0.23 2.53
C LYS A 41 18.32 -1.29 2.88
N ASN A 42 17.13 -0.86 3.25
CA ASN A 42 15.97 -1.74 3.39
C ASN A 42 15.22 -1.80 2.06
N THR A 43 14.86 -3.00 1.63
CA THR A 43 14.00 -3.19 0.45
C THR A 43 12.59 -3.45 0.92
N VAL A 44 11.65 -2.63 0.48
CA VAL A 44 10.24 -2.73 0.82
C VAL A 44 9.44 -2.90 -0.47
N THR A 45 8.57 -3.90 -0.52
CA THR A 45 7.51 -3.98 -1.52
C THR A 45 6.39 -3.06 -1.11
N ILE A 46 5.91 -2.25 -2.04
CA ILE A 46 4.78 -1.36 -1.84
C ILE A 46 3.65 -1.87 -2.72
N TYR A 47 2.54 -2.23 -2.10
CA TYR A 47 1.27 -2.42 -2.77
C TYR A 47 0.45 -1.15 -2.64
N LEU A 48 -0.08 -0.66 -3.75
CA LEU A 48 -0.79 0.60 -3.82
C LEU A 48 -2.11 0.42 -4.57
N GLY A 49 -3.20 0.80 -3.93
CA GLY A 49 -4.51 0.93 -4.54
C GLY A 49 -4.77 2.40 -4.84
N LEU A 50 -5.11 2.71 -6.09
CA LEU A 50 -5.49 4.06 -6.52
C LEU A 50 -6.97 4.04 -6.90
N PHE A 51 -7.77 4.92 -6.31
CA PHE A 51 -9.15 5.20 -6.73
C PHE A 51 -9.25 6.64 -7.20
N ARG A 52 -9.80 6.85 -8.39
CA ARG A 52 -9.99 8.18 -8.99
C ARG A 52 -11.43 8.64 -8.75
N LEU A 53 -11.64 9.78 -8.09
CA LEU A 53 -12.96 10.37 -7.83
C LEU A 53 -13.04 11.78 -8.42
N PRO A 54 -13.15 11.91 -9.76
CA PRO A 54 -13.09 13.20 -10.44
C PRO A 54 -14.22 14.17 -10.04
N GLN A 55 -15.39 13.67 -9.66
CA GLN A 55 -16.50 14.46 -9.13
C GLN A 55 -16.16 15.19 -7.83
N PHE A 56 -15.17 14.68 -7.08
CA PHE A 56 -14.63 15.32 -5.88
C PHE A 56 -13.23 15.91 -6.12
N SER A 57 -12.76 15.95 -7.37
CA SER A 57 -11.39 16.35 -7.73
C SER A 57 -10.31 15.67 -6.86
N THR A 58 -10.56 14.41 -6.48
CA THR A 58 -9.76 13.71 -5.46
C THR A 58 -9.30 12.36 -5.97
N ASP A 59 -8.10 11.97 -5.55
CA ASP A 59 -7.58 10.61 -5.67
C ASP A 59 -7.40 10.01 -4.27
N VAL A 60 -7.87 8.78 -4.07
CA VAL A 60 -7.63 8.02 -2.83
C VAL A 60 -6.53 7.00 -3.10
N LEU A 61 -5.44 7.11 -2.33
CA LEU A 61 -4.35 6.14 -2.34
C LEU A 61 -4.37 5.31 -1.06
N VAL A 62 -4.37 3.99 -1.22
CA VAL A 62 -4.24 3.02 -0.13
C VAL A 62 -2.90 2.31 -0.30
N THR A 63 -2.06 2.26 0.73
CA THR A 63 -0.73 1.63 0.64
C THR A 63 -0.51 0.59 1.72
N PHE A 64 -0.04 -0.58 1.31
CA PHE A 64 0.47 -1.63 2.20
C PHE A 64 1.98 -1.77 1.95
N ASN A 65 2.76 -1.57 3.00
CA ASN A 65 4.23 -1.68 2.95
C ASN A 65 4.65 -3.05 3.50
N ASP A 66 5.29 -3.84 2.65
CA ASP A 66 5.77 -5.19 2.94
C ASP A 66 7.32 -5.21 2.97
N PRO A 67 7.95 -5.24 4.16
CA PRO A 67 9.40 -5.24 4.27
C PRO A 67 9.99 -6.58 3.80
N LEU A 68 10.68 -6.59 2.65
CA LEU A 68 11.31 -7.80 2.10
C LEU A 68 12.67 -8.13 2.73
N SER A 69 13.45 -7.12 3.06
CA SER A 69 14.77 -7.29 3.66
C SER A 69 15.10 -6.06 4.49
N ILE A 70 15.21 -6.28 5.80
CA ILE A 70 15.73 -5.29 6.74
C ILE A 70 17.19 -5.62 7.00
N SER A 71 18.09 -4.67 6.75
CA SER A 71 19.50 -4.92 7.02
C SER A 71 19.71 -5.06 8.54
N PRO A 72 20.56 -5.98 9.02
CA PRO A 72 20.82 -6.15 10.46
C PRO A 72 21.36 -4.89 11.15
N GLY A 73 22.01 -3.99 10.40
CA GLY A 73 22.51 -2.71 10.89
C GLY A 73 21.48 -1.57 10.85
N SER A 74 20.25 -1.83 10.42
CA SER A 74 19.19 -0.82 10.41
C SER A 74 18.54 -0.72 11.78
N SER A 75 18.23 0.51 12.21
CA SER A 75 17.40 0.77 13.40
C SER A 75 16.03 0.06 13.36
N SER A 76 15.54 -0.32 12.18
CA SER A 76 14.33 -1.14 12.01
C SER A 76 14.50 -2.63 12.33
N ALA A 77 15.72 -3.14 12.48
CA ALA A 77 15.98 -4.55 12.79
C ALA A 77 15.58 -4.93 14.22
N VAL A 78 15.62 -3.98 15.16
CA VAL A 78 15.29 -4.21 16.58
C VAL A 78 13.78 -4.39 16.80
N GLY A 79 12.93 -3.85 15.92
CA GLY A 79 11.47 -3.94 16.05
C GLY A 79 10.85 -5.24 15.53
N ILE A 80 11.55 -5.99 14.68
CA ILE A 80 11.07 -7.27 14.14
C ILE A 80 11.29 -8.42 15.13
N GLY A 81 12.36 -8.36 15.94
CA GLY A 81 12.73 -9.46 16.84
C GLY A 81 11.90 -9.59 18.12
N GLU A 82 11.20 -8.55 18.57
CA GLU A 82 10.52 -8.53 19.88
C GLU A 82 9.00 -8.29 19.82
N GLN A 83 8.42 -7.98 18.65
CA GLN A 83 6.97 -7.68 18.49
C GLN A 83 6.22 -8.66 17.58
N GLN A 84 6.86 -9.74 17.11
CA GLN A 84 6.31 -10.66 16.11
C GLN A 84 5.97 -12.05 16.65
N GLU A 85 5.71 -12.21 17.95
CA GLU A 85 5.39 -13.53 18.50
C GLU A 85 3.90 -13.94 18.42
N ASP A 86 2.94 -13.04 18.12
CA ASP A 86 1.51 -13.39 18.22
C ASP A 86 0.57 -12.90 17.08
N THR A 87 1.07 -12.30 15.99
CA THR A 87 0.21 -11.87 14.87
C THR A 87 0.67 -12.47 13.55
N GLU A 88 -0.23 -13.23 12.90
CA GLU A 88 -0.04 -13.69 11.52
C GLU A 88 0.23 -12.48 10.60
N PRO A 89 1.23 -12.55 9.72
CA PRO A 89 1.51 -11.48 8.77
C PRO A 89 0.33 -11.33 7.81
N TRP A 90 0.03 -10.08 7.43
CA TRP A 90 -0.98 -9.82 6.41
C TRP A 90 -0.52 -10.36 5.05
N THR A 91 -1.48 -10.68 4.20
CA THR A 91 -1.27 -11.25 2.87
C THR A 91 -1.72 -10.28 1.78
N LEU A 92 -1.27 -10.49 0.54
CA LEU A 92 -1.77 -9.73 -0.61
C LEU A 92 -3.30 -9.83 -0.76
N GLN A 93 -3.89 -10.95 -0.34
CA GLN A 93 -5.34 -11.13 -0.37
C GLN A 93 -6.06 -10.21 0.61
N ASP A 94 -5.49 -9.94 1.79
CA ASP A 94 -6.03 -8.97 2.74
C ASP A 94 -6.05 -7.56 2.13
N PHE A 95 -4.98 -7.20 1.42
CA PHE A 95 -4.93 -5.92 0.71
C PHE A 95 -5.98 -5.84 -0.39
N GLN A 96 -6.09 -6.87 -1.22
CA GLN A 96 -7.12 -6.92 -2.27
C GLN A 96 -8.53 -6.84 -1.70
N HIS A 97 -8.81 -7.57 -0.61
CA HIS A 97 -10.09 -7.53 0.07
C HIS A 97 -10.41 -6.11 0.59
N LEU A 98 -9.41 -5.42 1.18
CA LEU A 98 -9.57 -4.04 1.60
C LEU A 98 -9.97 -3.15 0.41
N LEU A 99 -9.26 -3.22 -0.71
CA LEU A 99 -9.57 -2.42 -1.91
C LEU A 99 -10.99 -2.67 -2.44
N GLN A 100 -11.46 -3.92 -2.38
CA GLN A 100 -12.81 -4.31 -2.83
C GLN A 100 -13.90 -3.87 -1.84
N SER A 101 -13.56 -3.75 -0.55
CA SER A 101 -14.50 -3.41 0.53
C SER A 101 -14.64 -1.91 0.81
N LEU A 102 -13.73 -1.07 0.31
CA LEU A 102 -13.76 0.37 0.56
C LEU A 102 -15.06 0.99 0.02
N ARG A 103 -15.74 1.78 0.86
CA ARG A 103 -17.02 2.43 0.55
C ARG A 103 -17.01 3.88 0.99
N LEU A 104 -17.65 4.74 0.20
CA LEU A 104 -18.01 6.08 0.62
C LEU A 104 -19.39 6.04 1.27
N HIS A 105 -19.45 6.26 2.58
CA HIS A 105 -20.73 6.28 3.29
C HIS A 105 -21.37 7.68 3.31
N ASP A 106 -20.54 8.72 3.38
CA ASP A 106 -20.98 10.11 3.42
C ASP A 106 -20.15 10.94 2.43
N PRO A 107 -20.72 11.31 1.28
CA PRO A 107 -20.07 12.20 0.32
C PRO A 107 -19.70 13.58 0.90
N GLY A 108 -20.31 14.01 2.00
CA GLY A 108 -20.03 15.28 2.67
C GLY A 108 -18.59 15.40 3.19
N VAL A 109 -17.83 14.31 3.26
CA VAL A 109 -16.41 14.33 3.61
C VAL A 109 -15.54 15.09 2.60
N PHE A 110 -16.04 15.27 1.37
CA PHE A 110 -15.31 15.97 0.29
C PHE A 110 -15.65 17.47 0.17
N GLY A 111 -16.56 18.00 1.00
CA GLY A 111 -16.93 19.42 1.03
C GLY A 111 -18.19 19.78 0.26
#